data_AF-A0A524HDX0-F1
#
_entry.id   AF-A0A524HDX0-F1
#
_cell.length_a   1.000
_cell.length_b   1.000
_cell.length_c   1.000
_cell.angle_alpha   90.00
_cell.angle_beta   90.00
_cell.angle_gamma   90.00
#
_symmetry.space_group_name_H-M   'P 1'
#
loop_
_entity.id
_entity.type
_entity.pdbx_description
1 polymer ?
#
loop_
_entity_poly.entity_id
_entity_poly.type
_entity_poly.pdbx_seq_one_letter_code
_entity_poly.pdbx_strand_id
1 'polypeptide(L)'
;MLNYLWAGLIALSFVFALVIDVGDLRRDTYRNGSPLPVTLEFRDGYDPAAHHLPVTVRADSAAWSAHFGRPVGGGSYAGEVVQTADGRELRFAKDVSLPEPLATARRMMDLGNINVAYDESELRQRLEHLDDLRRPNSIGDSASDELVRGLRDFIFEGRA
;
A
#
# COMPACT_ATOMS: atom_id res chain seq x y z
N MET A 1 32.46 -15.76 10.62
CA MET A 1 31.72 -16.30 9.44
C MET A 1 30.20 -16.06 9.53
N LEU A 2 29.74 -15.04 10.27
CA LEU A 2 28.31 -14.71 10.40
C LEU A 2 27.81 -13.81 9.25
N ASN A 3 28.69 -12.97 8.68
CA ASN A 3 28.35 -12.05 7.58
C ASN A 3 27.89 -12.74 6.28
N TYR A 4 28.43 -13.91 5.92
CA TYR A 4 28.04 -14.59 4.68
C TYR A 4 26.66 -15.24 4.78
N LEU A 5 26.25 -15.68 5.97
CA LEU A 5 24.91 -16.21 6.20
C LEU A 5 23.86 -15.10 6.12
N TRP A 6 24.12 -13.96 6.77
CA TRP A 6 23.25 -12.79 6.67
C TRP A 6 23.21 -12.21 5.26
N ALA A 7 24.35 -12.10 4.58
CA ALA A 7 24.39 -11.65 3.19
C ALA A 7 23.61 -12.59 2.26
N GLY A 8 23.72 -13.91 2.48
CA GLY A 8 22.94 -14.90 1.75
C GLY A 8 21.43 -14.75 1.99
N LEU A 9 21.01 -14.54 3.24
CA LEU A 9 19.60 -14.34 3.61
C LEU A 9 19.04 -13.05 2.98
N ILE A 10 19.80 -11.95 3.04
CA ILE A 10 19.41 -10.66 2.45
C ILE A 10 19.30 -10.80 0.92
N ALA A 11 20.31 -11.37 0.27
CA ALA A 11 20.30 -11.57 -1.18
C ALA A 11 19.13 -12.46 -1.63
N LEU A 12 18.86 -13.55 -0.91
CA LEU A 12 17.73 -14.43 -1.21
C LEU A 12 16.39 -13.71 -1.02
N SER A 13 16.23 -12.95 0.07
CA SER A 13 15.02 -12.18 0.35
C SER A 13 14.78 -11.11 -0.71
N PHE A 14 15.85 -10.45 -1.17
CA PHE A 14 15.78 -9.45 -2.23
C PHE A 14 15.34 -10.07 -3.57
N VAL A 15 15.92 -11.20 -3.95
CA VAL A 15 15.52 -11.92 -5.17
C VAL A 15 14.07 -12.37 -5.08
N PHE A 16 13.65 -12.89 -3.94
CA PHE A 16 12.27 -13.33 -3.72
C PHE A 16 11.28 -12.17 -3.83
N ALA A 17 11.55 -11.05 -3.16
CA ALA A 17 10.73 -9.83 -3.25
C ALA A 17 10.64 -9.34 -4.70
N LEU A 18 11.78 -9.25 -5.40
CA LEU A 18 11.81 -8.79 -6.79
C LEU A 18 10.98 -9.68 -7.72
N VAL A 19 11.04 -11.00 -7.55
CA VAL A 19 10.25 -11.94 -8.36
C VAL A 19 8.75 -11.77 -8.10
N ILE A 20 8.36 -11.57 -6.84
CA ILE A 20 6.96 -11.29 -6.49
C ILE A 20 6.52 -9.96 -7.09
N ASP A 21 7.29 -8.89 -6.89
CA ASP A 21 6.95 -7.54 -7.35
C ASP A 21 6.81 -7.48 -8.87
N VAL A 22 7.76 -8.06 -9.61
CA VAL A 22 7.67 -8.16 -11.07
C VAL A 22 6.48 -9.03 -11.49
N GLY A 23 6.20 -10.10 -10.74
CA GLY A 23 5.04 -10.95 -10.96
C GLY A 23 3.73 -10.19 -10.84
N ASP A 24 3.57 -9.35 -9.82
CA ASP A 24 2.37 -8.54 -9.61
C ASP A 24 2.22 -7.43 -10.64
N LEU A 25 3.32 -6.76 -11.02
CA LEU A 25 3.32 -5.78 -12.10
C LEU A 25 2.93 -6.41 -13.45
N ARG A 26 3.49 -7.58 -13.78
CA ARG A 26 3.17 -8.29 -15.03
C ARG A 26 1.73 -8.79 -15.08
N ARG A 27 1.16 -9.17 -13.93
CA ARG A 27 -0.23 -9.64 -13.82
C ARG A 27 -1.23 -8.51 -13.67
N ASP A 28 -0.75 -7.28 -13.46
CA ASP A 28 -1.59 -6.12 -13.15
C ASP A 28 -2.55 -6.44 -11.98
N THR A 29 -2.00 -7.06 -10.91
CA THR A 29 -2.77 -7.59 -9.76
C THR A 29 -3.68 -6.53 -9.13
N TYR A 30 -3.23 -5.27 -9.11
CA TYR A 30 -3.94 -4.14 -8.53
C TYR A 30 -4.76 -3.33 -9.53
N ARG A 31 -4.70 -3.65 -10.84
CA ARG A 31 -5.48 -2.97 -11.89
C ARG A 31 -5.31 -1.45 -11.91
N ASN A 32 -4.10 -0.95 -11.67
CA ASN A 32 -3.84 0.49 -11.43
C ASN A 32 -4.27 1.40 -12.60
N GLY A 33 -4.34 0.88 -13.83
CA GLY A 33 -4.79 1.62 -15.01
C GLY A 33 -6.30 1.56 -15.29
N SER A 34 -7.08 0.81 -14.50
CA SER A 34 -8.51 0.59 -14.72
C SER A 34 -9.33 1.23 -13.60
N PRO A 35 -10.36 2.04 -13.90
CA PRO A 35 -11.22 2.62 -12.87
C PRO A 35 -11.88 1.53 -12.02
N LEU A 36 -11.81 1.68 -10.69
CA LEU A 36 -12.45 0.76 -9.75
C LEU A 36 -13.98 0.88 -9.86
N PRO A 37 -14.73 -0.22 -10.14
CA PRO A 37 -16.18 -0.16 -10.27
C PRO A 37 -16.82 -0.03 -8.89
N VAL A 38 -17.25 1.18 -8.54
CA VAL A 38 -17.95 1.48 -7.29
C VAL A 38 -19.13 2.41 -7.54
N THR A 39 -20.14 2.32 -6.68
CA THR A 39 -21.24 3.30 -6.63
C THR A 39 -21.06 4.17 -5.38
N LEU A 40 -21.12 5.48 -5.55
CA LEU A 40 -21.00 6.43 -4.45
C LEU A 40 -22.38 6.97 -4.09
N GLU A 41 -22.76 6.82 -2.82
CA GLU A 41 -23.97 7.39 -2.25
C GLU A 41 -23.58 8.63 -1.42
N PHE A 42 -24.02 9.81 -1.87
CA PHE A 42 -23.82 11.09 -1.19
C PHE A 42 -25.01 11.36 -0.27
N ARG A 43 -24.77 11.45 1.04
CA ARG A 43 -25.84 11.52 2.04
C ARG A 43 -26.56 12.88 2.05
N ASP A 44 -25.79 13.96 1.90
CA ASP A 44 -26.26 15.35 1.98
C ASP A 44 -26.29 16.04 0.60
N GLY A 45 -26.21 15.24 -0.48
CA GLY A 45 -26.07 15.74 -1.85
C GLY A 45 -24.62 15.96 -2.27
N TYR A 46 -24.43 16.34 -3.53
CA TYR A 46 -23.12 16.57 -4.12
C TYR A 46 -22.83 18.08 -4.18
N ASP A 47 -21.90 18.55 -3.34
CA ASP A 47 -21.38 19.92 -3.40
C ASP A 47 -20.04 19.95 -4.15
N PRO A 48 -19.98 20.45 -5.39
CA PRO A 48 -18.74 20.51 -6.15
C PRO A 48 -17.71 21.49 -5.54
N ALA A 49 -18.10 22.41 -4.66
CA ALA A 49 -17.19 23.36 -4.03
C ALA A 49 -16.55 22.82 -2.74
N ALA A 50 -17.08 21.74 -2.16
CA ALA A 50 -16.54 21.15 -0.95
C ALA A 50 -15.25 20.35 -1.24
N HIS A 51 -14.20 20.59 -0.45
CA HIS A 51 -12.93 19.86 -0.56
C HIS A 51 -13.05 18.40 -0.09
N HIS A 52 -13.89 18.14 0.90
CA HIS A 52 -14.12 16.81 1.47
C HIS A 52 -15.61 16.52 1.47
N LEU A 53 -16.04 15.48 0.75
CA LEU A 53 -17.42 15.03 0.74
C LEU A 53 -17.52 13.64 1.35
N PRO A 54 -18.22 13.46 2.49
CA PRO A 54 -18.46 12.14 3.03
C PRO A 54 -19.35 11.33 2.08
N VAL A 55 -18.95 10.09 1.80
CA VAL A 55 -19.66 9.18 0.90
C VAL A 55 -19.77 7.78 1.49
N THR A 56 -20.83 7.08 1.10
CA THR A 56 -20.92 5.64 1.28
C THR A 56 -20.57 4.96 -0.04
N VAL A 57 -19.50 4.18 -0.03
CA VAL A 57 -19.03 3.40 -1.19
C VAL A 57 -19.76 2.06 -1.18
N ARG A 58 -20.48 1.77 -2.25
CA ARG A 58 -21.06 0.45 -2.50
C ARG A 58 -20.23 -0.32 -3.49
N ALA A 59 -19.88 -1.52 -3.06
CA ALA A 59 -19.05 -2.48 -3.77
C ALA A 59 -19.89 -3.71 -4.10
N ASP A 60 -20.14 -3.91 -5.39
CA ASP A 60 -20.78 -5.14 -5.86
C ASP A 60 -19.73 -6.26 -5.97
N SER A 61 -20.01 -7.40 -5.33
CA SER A 61 -19.05 -8.52 -5.26
C SER A 61 -18.76 -9.11 -6.64
N ALA A 62 -19.74 -9.14 -7.55
CA ALA A 62 -19.55 -9.67 -8.89
C ALA A 62 -18.73 -8.69 -9.74
N ALA A 63 -19.02 -7.39 -9.67
CA ALA A 63 -18.25 -6.35 -10.35
C ALA A 63 -16.79 -6.33 -9.88
N TRP A 64 -16.55 -6.42 -8.58
CA TRP A 64 -15.20 -6.47 -8.02
C TRP A 64 -14.47 -7.76 -8.39
N SER A 65 -15.15 -8.91 -8.32
CA SER A 65 -14.54 -10.18 -8.70
C SER A 65 -14.16 -10.22 -10.18
N ALA A 66 -15.00 -9.64 -11.04
CA ALA A 66 -14.70 -9.51 -12.47
C ALA A 66 -13.53 -8.55 -12.72
N HIS A 67 -13.48 -7.41 -12.02
CA HIS A 67 -12.41 -6.42 -12.15
C HIS A 67 -11.03 -7.00 -11.77
N PHE A 68 -10.95 -7.68 -10.63
CA PHE A 68 -9.71 -8.27 -10.14
C PHE A 68 -9.41 -9.67 -10.70
N GLY A 69 -10.36 -10.28 -11.44
CA GLY A 69 -10.22 -11.64 -11.97
C GLY A 69 -10.12 -12.73 -10.90
N ARG A 70 -10.55 -12.45 -9.68
CA ARG A 70 -10.52 -13.36 -8.52
C ARG A 70 -11.72 -13.11 -7.61
N PRO A 71 -12.16 -14.06 -6.78
CA PRO A 71 -13.23 -13.82 -5.82
C PRO A 71 -12.86 -12.69 -4.84
N VAL A 72 -13.67 -11.63 -4.82
CA VAL A 72 -13.54 -10.49 -3.90
C VAL A 72 -14.91 -10.18 -3.30
N GLY A 73 -14.95 -10.05 -1.96
CA GLY A 73 -16.17 -9.73 -1.23
C GLY A 73 -16.65 -8.30 -1.52
N GLY A 74 -17.94 -8.17 -1.82
CA GLY A 74 -18.62 -6.88 -1.89
C GLY A 74 -19.01 -6.37 -0.50
N GLY A 75 -19.54 -5.15 -0.44
CA GLY A 75 -19.91 -4.52 0.82
C GLY A 75 -20.30 -3.06 0.70
N SER A 76 -20.56 -2.46 1.85
CA SER A 76 -20.76 -1.02 1.97
C SER A 76 -19.70 -0.47 2.91
N TYR A 77 -19.00 0.57 2.46
CA TYR A 77 -17.83 1.09 3.13
C TYR A 77 -17.97 2.60 3.27
N ALA A 78 -17.67 3.13 4.46
CA ALA A 78 -17.56 4.57 4.65
C ALA A 78 -16.31 5.11 3.95
N GLY A 79 -16.42 6.30 3.36
CA GLY A 79 -15.30 7.00 2.76
C GLY A 79 -15.56 8.50 2.60
N GLU A 80 -14.60 9.18 2.01
CA GLU A 80 -14.69 10.57 1.61
C GLU A 80 -14.18 10.72 0.18
N VAL A 81 -14.79 11.61 -0.60
CA VAL A 81 -14.21 12.10 -1.84
C VAL A 81 -13.45 13.37 -1.50
N VAL A 82 -12.15 13.36 -1.76
CA VAL A 82 -11.28 14.53 -1.61
C VAL A 82 -11.08 15.16 -2.98
N GLN A 83 -11.42 16.43 -3.09
CA GLN A 83 -11.19 17.22 -4.29
C GLN A 83 -9.88 18.00 -4.14
N THR A 84 -8.90 17.67 -4.97
CA THR A 84 -7.60 18.34 -5.06
C THR A 84 -7.49 19.10 -6.38
N ALA A 85 -6.44 19.92 -6.54
CA ALA A 85 -6.17 20.61 -7.81
C ALA A 85 -5.89 19.61 -8.96
N ASP A 86 -5.35 18.44 -8.61
CA ASP A 86 -4.96 17.38 -9.56
C ASP A 86 -6.12 16.43 -9.91
N GLY A 87 -7.23 16.48 -9.19
CA GLY A 87 -8.41 15.68 -9.48
C GLY A 87 -9.27 15.34 -8.27
N ARG A 88 -9.96 14.20 -8.35
CA ARG A 88 -10.82 13.70 -7.29
C ARG A 88 -10.31 12.34 -6.84
N GLU A 89 -10.13 12.19 -5.55
CA GLU A 89 -9.67 10.96 -4.92
C GLU A 89 -10.79 10.38 -4.06
N LEU A 90 -11.04 9.08 -4.18
CA LEU A 90 -11.87 8.36 -3.22
C LEU A 90 -10.96 7.81 -2.11
N ARG A 91 -11.22 8.23 -0.86
CA ARG A 91 -10.52 7.73 0.32
C ARG A 91 -11.49 6.93 1.18
N PHE A 92 -11.22 5.65 1.32
CA PHE A 92 -11.96 4.81 2.27
C PHE A 92 -11.59 5.18 3.70
N ALA A 93 -12.56 5.19 4.62
CA ALA A 93 -12.33 5.48 6.02
C ALA A 93 -11.33 4.49 6.66
N LYS A 94 -10.50 4.99 7.58
CA LYS A 94 -9.35 4.25 8.14
C LYS A 94 -9.75 3.03 8.98
N ASP A 95 -10.91 3.10 9.62
CA ASP A 95 -11.47 2.08 10.52
C ASP A 95 -12.23 0.96 9.80
N VAL A 96 -12.40 1.07 8.48
CA VAL A 96 -13.11 0.08 7.68
C VAL A 96 -12.19 -1.06 7.28
N SER A 97 -12.58 -2.32 7.53
CA SER A 97 -11.87 -3.48 6.99
C SER A 97 -12.19 -3.66 5.50
N LEU A 98 -11.18 -3.52 4.64
CA LEU A 98 -11.30 -3.77 3.20
C LEU A 98 -10.95 -5.24 2.87
N PRO A 99 -11.49 -5.81 1.78
CA PRO A 99 -11.06 -7.11 1.29
C PRO A 99 -9.73 -7.02 0.53
N GLU A 100 -9.05 -8.15 0.34
CA GLU A 100 -7.95 -8.23 -0.62
C GLU A 100 -8.47 -8.06 -2.06
N PRO A 101 -7.75 -7.34 -2.94
CA PRO A 101 -6.39 -6.80 -2.78
C PRO A 101 -6.31 -5.38 -2.18
N LEU A 102 -7.44 -4.72 -1.92
CA LEU A 102 -7.48 -3.32 -1.43
C LEU A 102 -6.88 -3.17 -0.02
N ALA A 103 -7.02 -4.19 0.82
CA ALA A 103 -6.38 -4.21 2.14
C ALA A 103 -4.84 -4.14 2.02
N THR A 104 -4.25 -4.91 1.10
CA THR A 104 -2.81 -4.82 0.83
C THR A 104 -2.43 -3.46 0.27
N ALA A 105 -3.18 -2.93 -0.70
CA ALA A 105 -2.92 -1.60 -1.24
C ALA A 105 -2.95 -0.51 -0.15
N ARG A 106 -3.92 -0.58 0.79
CA ARG A 106 -3.96 0.32 1.95
C ARG A 106 -2.74 0.16 2.84
N ARG A 107 -2.38 -1.08 3.21
CA ARG A 107 -1.18 -1.32 4.02
C ARG A 107 0.08 -0.79 3.33
N MET A 108 0.19 -0.94 2.01
CA MET A 108 1.29 -0.39 1.23
C MET A 108 1.30 1.14 1.24
N MET A 109 0.13 1.80 1.20
CA MET A 109 0.05 3.26 1.36
C MET A 109 0.42 3.70 2.79
N ASP A 110 -0.01 2.97 3.82
CA ASP A 110 0.28 3.28 5.23
C ASP A 110 1.76 3.04 5.58
N LEU A 111 2.35 1.96 5.06
CA LEU A 111 3.79 1.69 5.09
C LEU A 111 4.55 2.67 4.19
N GLY A 112 3.86 3.17 3.17
CA GLY A 112 4.27 4.02 2.07
C GLY A 112 4.50 5.50 2.40
N ASN A 113 4.91 5.80 3.63
CA ASN A 113 5.86 6.91 3.83
C ASN A 113 7.19 6.69 3.06
N ILE A 114 7.30 5.59 2.29
CA ILE A 114 8.18 5.43 1.14
C ILE A 114 7.52 6.05 -0.10
N ASN A 115 7.66 7.37 -0.18
CA ASN A 115 7.87 8.18 -1.37
C ASN A 115 8.28 7.42 -2.67
N VAL A 116 7.33 6.89 -3.44
CA VAL A 116 7.60 6.36 -4.80
C VAL A 116 6.52 6.78 -5.77
N ALA A 117 6.70 7.99 -6.32
CA ALA A 117 6.59 8.32 -7.74
C ALA A 117 6.86 9.82 -7.85
N TYR A 118 8.12 10.23 -7.68
CA TYR A 118 8.51 11.57 -8.04
C TYR A 118 8.48 11.71 -9.56
N ASP A 119 7.77 12.72 -10.05
CA ASP A 119 8.06 13.18 -11.39
C ASP A 119 9.53 13.66 -11.47
N GLU A 120 10.09 13.75 -12.67
CA GLU A 120 11.50 14.08 -12.88
C GLU A 120 11.91 15.42 -12.24
N SER A 121 10.97 16.38 -12.17
CA SER A 121 11.19 17.68 -11.54
C SER A 121 11.17 17.59 -10.01
N GLU A 122 10.26 16.81 -9.42
CA GLU A 122 10.23 16.60 -7.97
C GLU A 122 11.46 15.79 -7.49
N LEU A 123 11.92 14.84 -8.30
CA LEU A 123 13.14 14.07 -8.02
C LEU A 123 14.38 14.97 -8.03
N ARG A 124 14.49 15.86 -9.04
CA ARG A 124 15.59 16.85 -9.11
C ARG A 124 15.59 17.78 -7.91
N GLN A 125 14.43 18.29 -7.53
CA GLN A 125 14.30 19.20 -6.40
C GLN A 125 14.71 18.53 -5.08
N ARG A 126 14.40 17.24 -4.89
CA ARG A 126 14.83 16.48 -3.72
C ARG A 126 16.30 16.08 -3.76
N LEU A 127 16.85 15.79 -4.94
CA LEU A 127 18.28 15.56 -5.14
C LEU A 127 19.11 16.83 -4.84
N GLU A 128 18.57 18.02 -5.08
CA GLU A 128 19.22 19.29 -4.70
C GLU A 128 19.26 19.50 -3.19
N HIS A 129 18.34 18.90 -2.43
CA HIS A 129 18.26 19.01 -0.96
C HIS A 129 18.64 17.69 -0.26
N LEU A 130 19.48 16.88 -0.91
CA LEU A 130 19.87 15.55 -0.40
C LEU A 130 20.61 15.63 0.94
N ASP A 131 21.26 16.76 1.22
CA ASP A 131 21.94 17.05 2.48
C ASP A 131 20.97 17.26 3.67
N ASP A 132 19.70 17.61 3.40
CA ASP A 132 18.65 17.81 4.40
C ASP A 132 17.84 16.53 4.67
N LEU A 133 18.05 15.46 3.89
CA LEU A 133 17.45 14.16 4.18
C LEU A 133 18.08 13.62 5.47
N ARG A 134 17.40 13.86 6.58
CA ARG A 134 17.69 13.21 7.88
C ARG A 134 17.88 11.73 7.61
N ARG A 135 19.10 11.23 7.87
CA ARG A 135 19.40 9.79 7.81
C ARG A 135 18.30 9.07 8.58
N PRO A 136 17.53 8.16 7.95
CA PRO A 136 16.68 7.28 8.72
C PRO A 136 17.57 6.57 9.74
N ASN A 137 17.03 6.41 10.95
CA ASN A 137 17.71 5.89 12.14
C ASN A 137 18.83 4.91 11.80
N SER A 138 20.03 5.14 12.34
CA SER A 138 21.17 4.25 12.11
C SER A 138 20.74 2.81 12.36
N ILE A 139 20.87 1.97 11.34
CA ILE A 139 20.70 0.52 11.47
C ILE A 139 21.74 0.09 12.51
N GLY A 140 21.28 -0.33 13.68
CA GLY A 140 22.17 -0.79 14.75
C GLY A 140 23.01 -1.97 14.27
N ASP A 141 24.18 -2.16 14.86
CA ASP A 141 25.12 -3.25 14.52
C ASP A 141 24.55 -4.66 14.71
N SER A 142 23.35 -4.76 15.30
CA SER A 142 22.62 -6.00 15.51
C SER A 142 21.13 -5.80 15.29
N ALA A 143 20.46 -6.89 14.89
CA ALA A 143 19.01 -6.95 14.87
C ALA A 143 18.44 -6.67 16.27
N SER A 144 17.29 -6.01 16.33
CA SER A 144 16.60 -5.78 17.61
C SER A 144 16.23 -7.11 18.27
N ASP A 145 16.28 -7.15 19.61
CA ASP A 145 15.95 -8.36 20.38
C ASP A 145 14.54 -8.89 20.09
N GLU A 146 13.61 -8.00 19.73
CA GLU A 146 12.26 -8.38 19.29
C GLU A 146 12.26 -9.13 17.95
N LEU A 147 13.04 -8.67 16.97
CA LEU A 147 13.15 -9.33 15.67
C LEU A 147 13.80 -10.72 15.82
N VAL A 148 14.84 -10.82 16.64
CA VAL A 148 15.52 -12.09 16.92
C VAL A 148 14.57 -13.07 17.62
N ARG A 149 13.75 -12.58 18.56
CA ARG A 149 12.78 -13.41 19.28
C ARG A 149 11.64 -13.88 18.36
N GLY A 150 11.07 -12.97 17.56
CA GLY A 150 10.03 -13.32 16.58
C GLY A 150 10.51 -14.33 15.53
N LEU A 151 11.75 -14.19 15.05
CA LEU A 151 12.34 -15.15 14.11
C LEU A 151 12.56 -16.53 14.75
N ARG A 152 12.94 -16.55 16.04
CA ARG A 152 13.11 -17.80 16.79
C ARG A 152 11.78 -18.53 16.97
N ASP A 153 10.76 -17.82 17.37
CA ASP A 153 9.43 -18.39 17.61
C ASP A 153 8.83 -18.92 16.29
N PHE A 154 9.05 -18.21 15.18
CA PHE A 154 8.65 -18.65 13.86
C PHE A 154 9.37 -19.94 13.41
N ILE A 155 10.71 -20.00 13.53
CA ILE A 155 11.52 -21.13 13.05
C ILE A 155 11.32 -22.38 13.91
N PHE A 156 11.26 -22.22 15.24
CA PHE A 156 11.26 -23.35 16.15
C PHE A 156 9.87 -23.73 16.65
N GLU A 157 8.92 -22.80 16.67
CA GLU A 157 7.59 -23.04 17.23
C GLU A 157 6.46 -22.96 16.17
N GLY A 158 6.75 -22.45 14.97
CA GLY A 158 5.79 -22.39 13.86
C GLY A 158 4.56 -21.52 14.16
N ARG A 159 4.67 -20.61 15.14
CA ARG A 159 3.61 -19.66 15.49
C ARG A 159 3.98 -18.27 14.99
N ALA A 160 3.05 -17.67 14.24
CA ALA A 160 3.05 -16.28 13.84
C ALA A 160 2.38 -15.42 14.90
#